data_AF-A0A7C0Y8S6-F1
#
_entry.id   AF-A0A7C0Y8S6-F1
#
_cell.length_a   1.000
_cell.length_b   1.000
_cell.length_c   1.000
_cell.angle_alpha   90.00
_cell.angle_beta   90.00
_cell.angle_gamma   90.00
#
_symmetry.space_group_name_H-M   'P 1'
#
loop_
_entity.id
_entity.type
_entity.pdbx_description
1 polymer ?
#
loop_
_entity_poly.entity_id
_entity_poly.type
_entity_poly.pdbx_seq_one_letter_code
_entity_poly.pdbx_strand_id
1 'polypeptide(L)'
;MKVSKEVFGALIGASLVLTVLYPLGHRRNLKLAKRMAALLEEQLQPQDQEYTWLGGVMGFTGEFKVPGFRKVMVVYRLLPRQSVLWLPFHFLTGDRDTVQALFYLKEPPSQEIHLVKGGLLSRPKIYNLASLREKRMKRRGGKVRVLYERDPDPAERLADFLGDELPLVRHLAVTKEKGVFYLELPLPPSHLEKGASLLGRVVHKRPALEKVI
;
A
#
# COMPACT_ATOMS: atom_id res chain seq x y z
N MET A 1 -12.04 44.72 14.79
CA MET A 1 -10.61 44.36 15.00
C MET A 1 -9.76 45.14 14.02
N LYS A 2 -8.77 45.92 14.46
CA LYS A 2 -7.75 46.50 13.58
C LYS A 2 -6.63 45.48 13.42
N VAL A 3 -6.31 45.08 12.19
CA VAL A 3 -5.16 44.21 11.90
C VAL A 3 -3.89 45.05 12.01
N SER A 4 -2.93 44.61 12.81
CA SER A 4 -1.66 45.33 12.97
C SER A 4 -0.78 45.15 11.72
N LYS A 5 0.19 46.05 11.52
CA LYS A 5 1.10 46.00 10.36
C LYS A 5 1.93 44.71 10.36
N GLU A 6 2.29 44.23 11.55
CA GLU A 6 3.06 43.02 11.76
C GLU A 6 2.26 41.79 11.34
N VAL A 7 0.98 41.71 11.75
CA VAL A 7 0.08 40.61 11.36
C VAL A 7 -0.14 40.63 9.85
N PHE A 8 -0.35 41.80 9.25
CA PHE A 8 -0.50 41.93 7.81
C PHE A 8 0.76 41.48 7.05
N GLY A 9 1.95 41.90 7.49
CA GLY A 9 3.22 41.47 6.92
C GLY A 9 3.44 39.95 7.03
N ALA A 10 3.11 39.36 8.19
CA ALA A 10 3.22 37.92 8.41
C ALA A 10 2.29 37.13 7.47
N LEU A 11 1.06 37.60 7.24
CA LEU A 11 0.12 36.98 6.30
C LEU A 11 0.65 37.01 4.87
N ILE A 12 1.19 38.14 4.40
CA ILE A 12 1.80 38.24 3.07
C ILE A 12 2.97 37.27 2.94
N GLY A 13 3.86 37.25 3.93
CA GLY A 13 5.00 36.34 3.95
C GLY A 13 4.57 34.87 3.89
N ALA A 14 3.58 34.48 4.70
CA ALA A 14 3.03 33.14 4.69
C ALA A 14 2.39 32.78 3.32
N SER A 15 1.62 33.69 2.73
CA SER A 15 1.02 33.49 1.41
C SER A 15 2.07 33.29 0.32
N LEU A 16 3.16 34.06 0.34
CA LEU A 16 4.26 33.92 -0.61
C LEU A 16 4.93 32.54 -0.47
N VAL A 17 5.24 32.13 0.76
CA VAL A 17 5.83 30.82 1.06
C VAL A 17 4.92 29.69 0.55
N LEU A 18 3.63 29.74 0.85
CA LEU A 18 2.68 28.72 0.41
C LEU A 18 2.58 28.65 -1.12
N THR A 19 2.59 29.81 -1.80
CA THR A 19 2.54 29.90 -3.26
C THR A 19 3.76 29.24 -3.91
N VAL A 20 4.96 29.40 -3.31
CA VAL A 20 6.20 28.78 -3.81
C VAL A 20 6.25 27.29 -3.51
N LEU A 21 5.84 26.86 -2.31
CA LEU A 21 5.95 25.47 -1.89
C LEU A 21 4.92 24.54 -2.54
N TYR A 22 3.71 25.05 -2.84
CA TYR A 22 2.66 24.29 -3.51
C TYR A 22 3.13 23.58 -4.80
N PRO A 23 3.69 24.26 -5.82
CA PRO A 23 4.12 23.62 -7.06
C PRO A 23 5.28 22.65 -6.85
N LEU A 24 6.15 22.86 -5.86
CA LEU A 24 7.24 21.93 -5.54
C LEU A 24 6.68 20.60 -5.01
N GLY A 25 5.73 20.68 -4.08
CA GLY A 25 5.02 19.50 -3.56
C GLY A 25 4.25 18.77 -4.66
N HIS A 26 3.52 19.52 -5.49
CA HIS A 26 2.77 18.99 -6.63
C HIS A 26 3.67 18.24 -7.62
N ARG A 27 4.77 18.87 -8.07
CA ARG A 27 5.74 18.25 -9.00
C ARG A 27 6.37 17.00 -8.39
N ARG A 28 6.69 17.01 -7.10
CA ARG A 28 7.27 15.85 -6.41
C ARG A 28 6.29 14.67 -6.38
N ASN A 29 5.04 14.90 -6.03
CA ASN A 29 4.04 13.84 -6.03
C ASN A 29 3.78 13.30 -7.45
N LEU A 30 3.68 14.17 -8.45
CA LEU A 30 3.51 13.75 -9.84
C LEU A 30 4.68 12.89 -10.32
N LYS A 31 5.92 13.25 -9.97
CA LYS A 31 7.13 12.46 -10.28
C LYS A 31 7.08 11.07 -9.63
N LEU A 32 6.67 10.98 -8.37
CA LEU A 32 6.55 9.71 -7.66
C LEU A 32 5.46 8.82 -8.26
N ALA A 33 4.30 9.39 -8.56
CA ALA A 33 3.19 8.67 -9.19
C ALA A 33 3.60 8.10 -10.55
N LYS A 34 4.17 8.93 -11.43
CA LYS A 34 4.67 8.49 -12.75
C LYS A 34 5.74 7.41 -12.63
N ARG A 35 6.68 7.57 -11.70
CA ARG A 35 7.73 6.56 -11.47
C ARG A 35 7.17 5.24 -10.99
N MET A 36 6.19 5.27 -10.08
CA MET A 36 5.52 4.07 -9.61
C MET A 36 4.75 3.38 -10.73
N ALA A 37 4.02 4.13 -11.55
CA ALA A 37 3.31 3.58 -12.70
C ALA A 37 4.26 2.83 -13.65
N ALA A 38 5.37 3.47 -14.03
CA ALA A 38 6.40 2.84 -14.88
C ALA A 38 6.98 1.56 -14.25
N LEU A 39 7.28 1.57 -12.95
CA LEU A 39 7.76 0.38 -12.24
C LEU A 39 6.70 -0.74 -12.19
N LEU A 40 5.42 -0.40 -12.04
CA LEU A 40 4.34 -1.40 -12.08
C LEU A 40 4.19 -2.00 -13.47
N GLU A 41 4.26 -1.21 -14.54
CA GLU A 41 4.21 -1.72 -15.91
C GLU A 41 5.40 -2.66 -16.20
N GLU A 42 6.60 -2.29 -15.77
CA GLU A 42 7.80 -3.11 -15.91
C GLU A 42 7.68 -4.44 -15.16
N GLN A 43 7.22 -4.41 -13.91
CA GLN A 43 7.20 -5.57 -13.01
C GLN A 43 5.98 -6.48 -13.20
N LEU A 44 4.82 -5.92 -13.57
CA LEU A 44 3.60 -6.69 -13.77
C LEU A 44 3.43 -7.18 -15.21
N GLN A 45 4.10 -6.53 -16.17
CA GLN A 45 4.00 -6.82 -17.61
C GLN A 45 2.55 -7.03 -18.08
N PRO A 46 1.65 -6.06 -17.84
CA PRO A 46 0.23 -6.20 -18.14
C PRO A 46 -0.01 -6.26 -19.66
N GLN A 47 -1.06 -6.96 -20.06
CA GLN A 47 -1.56 -6.91 -21.45
C GLN A 47 -2.28 -5.60 -21.76
N ASP A 48 -2.87 -5.00 -20.73
CA ASP A 48 -3.62 -3.75 -20.80
C ASP A 48 -3.67 -3.12 -19.40
N GLN A 49 -3.77 -1.78 -19.35
CA GLN A 49 -3.81 -1.04 -18.10
C GLN A 49 -4.63 0.26 -18.19
N GLU A 50 -5.33 0.56 -17.10
CA GLU A 50 -6.08 1.80 -16.93
C GLU A 50 -5.66 2.51 -15.63
N TYR A 51 -5.50 3.82 -15.68
CA TYR A 51 -5.13 4.63 -14.52
C TYR A 51 -6.18 5.71 -14.22
N THR A 52 -6.64 5.72 -12.98
CA THR A 52 -7.50 6.78 -12.43
C THR A 52 -6.73 7.60 -11.40
N TRP A 53 -6.59 8.91 -11.61
CA TRP A 53 -5.92 9.81 -10.67
C TRP A 53 -6.72 10.00 -9.38
N LEU A 54 -6.02 10.01 -8.24
CA LEU A 54 -6.61 10.31 -6.94
C LEU A 54 -6.37 11.77 -6.60
N GLY A 55 -7.42 12.59 -6.62
CA GLY A 55 -7.35 14.01 -6.20
C GLY A 55 -6.24 14.79 -6.89
N GLY A 56 -6.05 14.57 -8.19
CA GLY A 56 -5.01 15.19 -9.01
C GLY A 56 -3.64 14.54 -8.85
N VAL A 57 -2.98 14.76 -7.70
CA VAL A 57 -1.60 14.27 -7.44
C VAL A 57 -1.47 13.51 -6.13
N MET A 58 -2.56 13.02 -5.54
CA MET A 58 -2.50 12.19 -4.33
C MET A 58 -2.22 10.71 -4.65
N GLY A 59 -1.86 10.41 -5.90
CA GLY A 59 -1.54 9.08 -6.40
C GLY A 59 -2.57 8.62 -7.44
N PHE A 60 -2.76 7.31 -7.57
CA PHE A 60 -3.64 6.72 -8.58
C PHE A 60 -4.18 5.36 -8.14
N THR A 61 -5.28 4.95 -8.76
CA THR A 61 -5.70 3.56 -8.88
C THR A 61 -5.32 3.07 -10.28
N GLY A 62 -4.55 1.99 -10.35
CA GLY A 62 -4.17 1.32 -11.59
C GLY A 62 -4.88 -0.02 -11.67
N GLU A 63 -5.58 -0.27 -12.76
CA GLU A 63 -6.18 -1.55 -13.08
C GLU A 63 -5.38 -2.21 -14.18
N PHE A 64 -4.95 -3.45 -13.96
CA PHE A 64 -4.02 -4.16 -14.83
C PHE A 64 -4.58 -5.52 -15.22
N LYS A 65 -4.53 -5.81 -16.52
CA LYS A 65 -4.84 -7.14 -17.07
C LYS A 65 -3.57 -7.98 -17.12
N VAL A 66 -3.31 -8.71 -16.04
CA VAL A 66 -2.10 -9.55 -15.89
C VAL A 66 -2.45 -11.03 -16.11
N PRO A 67 -1.75 -11.76 -17.00
CA PRO A 67 -1.98 -13.18 -17.21
C PRO A 67 -1.89 -13.99 -15.89
N GLY A 68 -2.84 -14.89 -15.69
CA GLY A 68 -2.92 -15.71 -14.47
C GLY A 68 -3.78 -15.14 -13.36
N PHE A 69 -4.17 -13.86 -13.44
CA PHE A 69 -5.15 -13.24 -12.55
C PHE A 69 -6.40 -12.83 -13.33
N ARG A 70 -7.55 -12.70 -12.66
CA ARG A 70 -8.75 -12.09 -13.25
C ARG A 70 -8.55 -10.60 -13.47
N LYS A 71 -7.91 -9.95 -12.50
CA LYS A 71 -7.60 -8.51 -12.46
C LYS A 71 -6.50 -8.29 -11.43
N VAL A 72 -5.63 -7.33 -11.67
CA VAL A 72 -4.73 -6.80 -10.63
C VAL A 72 -5.06 -5.32 -10.47
N MET A 73 -5.38 -4.90 -9.24
CA MET A 73 -5.66 -3.50 -8.94
C MET A 73 -4.64 -2.99 -7.94
N VAL A 74 -3.98 -1.88 -8.26
CA VAL A 74 -2.99 -1.25 -7.39
C VAL A 74 -3.42 0.17 -7.08
N VAL A 75 -3.57 0.48 -5.80
CA VAL A 75 -3.86 1.82 -5.31
C VAL A 75 -2.58 2.38 -4.67
N TYR A 76 -1.97 3.37 -5.33
CA TYR A 76 -0.85 4.10 -4.77
C TYR A 76 -1.34 5.43 -4.21
N ARG A 77 -1.15 5.64 -2.90
CA ARG A 77 -1.56 6.86 -2.18
C ARG A 77 -0.33 7.60 -1.69
N LEU A 78 -0.28 8.89 -1.99
CA LEU A 78 0.79 9.80 -1.61
C LEU A 78 0.30 10.78 -0.54
N LEU A 79 1.18 11.12 0.41
CA LEU A 79 0.96 12.25 1.29
C LEU A 79 0.78 13.55 0.46
N PRO A 80 -0.08 14.48 0.87
CA PRO A 80 -0.41 15.68 0.12
C PRO A 80 0.69 16.74 0.26
N ARG A 81 1.83 16.53 -0.40
CA ARG A 81 3.02 17.39 -0.29
C ARG A 81 2.79 18.82 -0.78
N GLN A 82 1.79 19.03 -1.64
CA GLN A 82 1.33 20.35 -2.08
C GLN A 82 0.59 21.12 -0.98
N SER A 83 0.03 20.42 0.01
CA SER A 83 -0.72 20.99 1.13
C SER A 83 0.20 21.18 2.34
N VAL A 84 1.12 22.14 2.25
CA VAL A 84 2.21 22.35 3.24
C VAL A 84 1.69 22.58 4.66
N LEU A 85 0.55 23.25 4.83
CA LEU A 85 -0.06 23.46 6.15
C LEU A 85 -0.61 22.15 6.74
N TRP A 86 -1.04 21.22 5.88
CA TRP A 86 -1.63 19.95 6.30
C TRP A 86 -0.60 18.84 6.49
N LEU A 87 0.49 18.88 5.73
CA LEU A 87 1.53 17.85 5.73
C LEU A 87 2.12 17.54 7.13
N PRO A 88 2.36 18.51 8.04
CA PRO A 88 2.81 18.22 9.40
C PRO A 88 1.90 17.29 10.19
N PHE A 89 0.58 17.40 10.01
CA PHE A 89 -0.40 16.56 10.72
C PHE A 89 -0.28 15.09 10.33
N HIS A 90 0.05 14.79 9.07
CA HIS A 90 0.31 13.41 8.63
C HIS A 90 1.53 12.79 9.31
N PHE A 91 2.57 13.58 9.62
CA PHE A 91 3.72 13.06 10.35
C PHE A 91 3.37 12.79 11.82
N LEU A 92 2.48 13.58 12.42
CA LEU A 92 1.98 13.36 13.78
C LEU A 92 1.11 12.10 13.89
N THR A 93 0.31 11.78 12.86
CA THR A 93 -0.49 10.55 12.81
C THR A 93 0.32 9.31 12.39
N GLY A 94 1.58 9.50 12.00
CA GLY A 94 2.47 8.45 11.51
C GLY A 94 2.10 7.94 10.11
N ASP A 95 1.32 8.71 9.36
CA ASP A 95 0.94 8.38 7.99
C ASP A 95 2.14 8.40 7.06
N ARG A 96 2.09 7.53 6.06
CA ARG A 96 3.12 7.40 5.03
C ARG A 96 2.44 7.17 3.69
N ASP A 97 3.16 7.49 2.62
CA ASP A 97 2.84 6.99 1.30
C ASP A 97 2.60 5.47 1.39
N THR A 98 1.60 4.97 0.68
CA THR A 98 1.13 3.59 0.80
C THR A 98 0.83 3.04 -0.57
N VAL A 99 1.23 1.79 -0.82
CA VAL A 99 0.70 1.01 -1.94
C VAL A 99 -0.16 -0.11 -1.39
N GLN A 100 -1.32 -0.30 -2.02
CA GLN A 100 -2.21 -1.42 -1.81
C GLN A 100 -2.36 -2.16 -3.13
N ALA A 101 -2.19 -3.47 -3.14
CA ALA A 101 -2.34 -4.28 -4.34
C ALA A 101 -3.34 -5.40 -4.07
N LEU A 102 -4.31 -5.56 -4.97
CA LEU A 102 -5.34 -6.58 -4.97
C LEU A 102 -5.15 -7.44 -6.20
N PHE A 103 -4.73 -8.68 -6.00
CA PHE A 103 -4.60 -9.69 -7.04
C PHE A 103 -5.84 -10.58 -7.00
N TYR A 104 -6.75 -10.39 -7.95
CA TYR A 104 -7.96 -11.20 -8.06
C TYR A 104 -7.60 -12.54 -8.69
N LEU A 105 -7.64 -13.60 -7.89
CA LEU A 105 -7.26 -14.96 -8.26
C LEU A 105 -8.32 -15.56 -9.20
N LYS A 106 -7.91 -16.47 -10.09
CA LYS A 106 -8.85 -17.20 -10.97
C LYS A 106 -9.74 -18.16 -10.20
N GLU A 107 -9.14 -18.83 -9.23
CA GLU A 107 -9.82 -19.75 -8.31
C GLU A 107 -9.82 -19.16 -6.90
N PRO A 108 -10.90 -19.31 -6.14
CA PRO A 108 -10.93 -18.86 -4.77
C PRO A 108 -9.96 -19.68 -3.91
N PRO A 109 -9.24 -19.06 -2.96
CA PRO A 109 -8.34 -19.76 -2.07
C PRO A 109 -9.11 -20.71 -1.15
N SER A 110 -8.40 -21.73 -0.65
CA SER A 110 -9.01 -22.77 0.18
C SER A 110 -9.52 -22.26 1.53
N GLN A 111 -8.92 -21.19 2.06
CA GLN A 111 -9.25 -20.59 3.34
C GLN A 111 -8.87 -19.10 3.40
N GLU A 112 -9.39 -18.41 4.42
CA GLU A 112 -9.03 -17.03 4.71
C GLU A 112 -7.82 -16.91 5.66
N ILE A 113 -6.88 -16.03 5.29
CA ILE A 113 -5.62 -15.82 6.01
C ILE A 113 -5.27 -14.34 6.04
N HIS A 114 -4.85 -13.82 7.19
CA HIS A 114 -4.31 -12.47 7.32
C HIS A 114 -2.98 -12.49 8.07
N LEU A 115 -1.97 -11.82 7.51
CA LEU A 115 -0.74 -11.49 8.20
C LEU A 115 -0.75 -9.99 8.48
N VAL A 116 -0.82 -9.60 9.76
CA VAL A 116 -0.84 -8.20 10.16
C VAL A 116 0.37 -7.89 11.03
N LYS A 117 1.08 -6.80 10.72
CA LYS A 117 2.20 -6.37 11.54
C LYS A 117 1.75 -6.13 12.98
N GLY A 118 2.57 -6.57 13.95
CA GLY A 118 2.23 -6.55 15.37
C GLY A 118 1.84 -5.14 15.85
N GLY A 119 0.79 -5.08 16.67
CA GLY A 119 0.23 -3.82 17.17
C GLY A 119 -0.68 -3.07 16.19
N LEU A 120 -0.83 -3.54 14.95
CA LEU A 120 -1.64 -2.86 13.93
C LEU A 120 -2.95 -3.58 13.57
N LEU A 121 -3.40 -4.56 14.37
CA LEU A 121 -4.63 -5.32 14.06
C LEU A 121 -5.90 -4.46 14.04
N SER A 122 -5.93 -3.34 14.76
CA SER A 122 -7.05 -2.41 14.75
C SER A 122 -7.16 -1.57 13.48
N ARG A 123 -6.13 -1.56 12.62
CA ARG A 123 -6.12 -0.76 11.38
C ARG A 123 -6.89 -1.41 10.22
N PRO A 124 -6.67 -2.69 9.86
CA PRO A 124 -7.45 -3.30 8.80
C PRO A 124 -8.87 -3.63 9.28
N LYS A 125 -9.86 -3.35 8.43
CA LYS A 125 -11.24 -3.79 8.65
C LYS A 125 -11.38 -5.24 8.17
N ILE A 126 -11.35 -6.18 9.10
CA ILE A 126 -11.54 -7.62 8.85
C ILE A 126 -12.97 -7.97 9.27
N TYR A 127 -13.84 -8.27 8.31
CA TYR A 127 -15.28 -8.39 8.55
C TYR A 127 -15.65 -9.62 9.39
N ASN A 128 -14.91 -10.72 9.22
CA ASN A 128 -15.12 -12.00 9.91
C ASN A 128 -14.08 -12.25 11.00
N LEU A 129 -13.52 -11.19 11.61
CA LEU A 129 -12.46 -11.31 12.61
C LEU A 129 -12.81 -12.29 13.75
N ALA A 130 -14.07 -12.31 14.18
CA ALA A 130 -14.55 -13.15 15.28
C ALA A 130 -14.50 -14.66 14.97
N SER A 131 -14.54 -15.06 13.69
CA SER A 131 -14.46 -16.47 13.29
C SER A 131 -13.04 -16.96 13.01
N LEU A 132 -12.05 -16.05 13.03
CA LEU A 132 -10.66 -16.40 12.74
C LEU A 132 -9.89 -16.76 14.01
N ARG A 133 -9.04 -17.78 13.91
CA ARG A 133 -8.09 -18.15 14.96
C ARG A 133 -6.86 -17.25 14.85
N GLU A 134 -6.26 -16.91 16.00
CA GLU A 134 -5.05 -16.07 16.04
C GLU A 134 -3.83 -16.83 16.54
N LYS A 135 -2.68 -16.64 15.86
CA LYS A 135 -1.36 -17.03 16.34
C LYS A 135 -0.42 -15.83 16.26
N ARG A 136 0.50 -15.72 17.23
CA ARG A 136 1.59 -14.74 17.17
C ARG A 136 2.81 -15.41 16.56
N MET A 137 3.34 -14.84 15.49
CA MET A 137 4.55 -15.29 14.82
C MET A 137 5.67 -14.26 15.05
N LYS A 138 6.89 -14.74 15.31
CA LYS A 138 8.09 -13.90 15.35
C LYS A 138 9.01 -14.34 14.21
N ARG A 139 9.30 -13.43 13.28
CA ARG A 139 10.23 -13.63 12.15
C ARG A 139 11.29 -12.54 12.15
N ARG A 140 12.35 -12.70 11.36
CA ARG A 140 13.37 -11.66 11.16
C ARG A 140 12.68 -10.37 10.71
N GLY A 141 12.74 -9.34 11.55
CA GLY A 141 12.17 -8.02 11.28
C GLY A 141 10.80 -7.70 11.91
N GLY A 142 10.22 -8.56 12.75
CA GLY A 142 9.13 -8.12 13.65
C GLY A 142 8.23 -9.20 14.23
N LYS A 143 7.29 -8.75 15.08
CA LYS A 143 6.14 -9.54 15.53
C LYS A 143 5.05 -9.43 14.46
N VAL A 144 4.47 -10.55 14.05
CA VAL A 144 3.35 -10.62 13.11
C VAL A 144 2.19 -11.35 13.80
N ARG A 145 0.98 -10.81 13.69
CA ARG A 145 -0.25 -11.49 14.09
C ARG A 145 -0.80 -12.21 12.88
N VAL A 146 -1.02 -13.50 13.03
CA VAL A 146 -1.54 -14.38 12.00
C VAL A 146 -2.99 -14.68 12.36
N LEU A 147 -3.90 -14.38 11.46
CA LEU A 147 -5.30 -14.78 11.55
C LEU A 147 -5.58 -15.80 10.46
N TYR A 148 -6.26 -16.88 10.80
CA TYR A 148 -6.52 -17.97 9.87
C TYR A 148 -7.84 -18.68 10.20
N GLU A 149 -8.49 -19.21 9.18
CA GLU A 149 -9.77 -19.89 9.33
C GLU A 149 -9.61 -21.33 9.86
N ARG A 150 -8.72 -22.12 9.24
CA ARG A 150 -8.58 -23.56 9.53
C ARG A 150 -7.14 -23.96 9.87
N ASP A 151 -6.22 -23.77 8.94
CA ASP A 151 -4.85 -24.26 9.00
C ASP A 151 -3.83 -23.08 9.03
N PRO A 152 -2.95 -22.99 10.03
CA PRO A 152 -1.93 -21.96 10.09
C PRO A 152 -0.77 -22.16 9.09
N ASP A 153 -0.54 -23.36 8.53
CA ASP A 153 0.63 -23.67 7.72
C ASP A 153 0.75 -22.81 6.44
N PRO A 154 -0.34 -22.59 5.66
CA PRO A 154 -0.35 -21.62 4.57
C PRO A 154 0.12 -20.22 4.97
N ALA A 155 -0.19 -19.76 6.18
CA ALA A 155 0.24 -18.45 6.65
C ALA A 155 1.75 -18.40 6.91
N GLU A 156 2.35 -19.49 7.39
CA GLU A 156 3.81 -19.59 7.54
C GLU A 156 4.51 -19.62 6.18
N ARG A 157 3.98 -20.38 5.22
CA ARG A 157 4.49 -20.42 3.84
C ARG A 157 4.37 -19.06 3.14
N LEU A 158 3.30 -18.29 3.39
CA LEU A 158 3.17 -16.91 2.90
C LEU A 158 4.21 -15.99 3.52
N ALA A 159 4.48 -16.14 4.82
CA ALA A 159 5.55 -15.38 5.47
C ALA A 159 6.92 -15.73 4.86
N ASP A 160 7.16 -17.00 4.54
CA ASP A 160 8.40 -17.46 3.92
C ASP A 160 8.51 -17.01 2.44
N PHE A 161 7.38 -16.96 1.71
CA PHE A 161 7.31 -16.40 0.36
C PHE A 161 7.71 -14.91 0.33
N LEU A 162 7.32 -14.15 1.35
CA LEU A 162 7.72 -12.76 1.52
C LEU A 162 9.18 -12.63 1.99
N GLY A 163 9.68 -13.58 2.76
CA GLY A 163 11.06 -13.63 3.23
C GLY A 163 11.50 -12.35 3.93
N ASP A 164 12.62 -11.76 3.46
CA ASP A 164 13.20 -10.54 4.03
C ASP A 164 12.35 -9.28 3.83
N GLU A 165 11.32 -9.34 2.98
CA GLU A 165 10.41 -8.21 2.72
C GLU A 165 9.17 -8.22 3.61
N LEU A 166 8.92 -9.31 4.34
CA LEU A 166 7.84 -9.40 5.34
C LEU A 166 7.76 -8.17 6.27
N PRO A 167 8.88 -7.58 6.76
CA PRO A 167 8.83 -6.39 7.62
C PRO A 167 8.28 -5.12 6.95
N LEU A 168 8.33 -5.06 5.61
CA LEU A 168 7.75 -3.98 4.79
C LEU A 168 6.23 -4.13 4.65
N VAL A 169 5.71 -5.34 4.81
CA VAL A 169 4.28 -5.62 4.73
C VAL A 169 3.60 -5.20 6.02
N ARG A 170 2.65 -4.27 5.90
CA ARG A 170 1.78 -3.87 7.02
C ARG A 170 0.62 -4.84 7.18
N HIS A 171 0.02 -5.24 6.06
CA HIS A 171 -1.08 -6.19 6.02
C HIS A 171 -1.02 -7.01 4.73
N LEU A 172 -1.08 -8.33 4.85
CA LEU A 172 -1.39 -9.26 3.77
C LEU A 172 -2.72 -9.93 4.11
N ALA A 173 -3.61 -10.07 3.13
CA ALA A 173 -4.81 -10.88 3.27
C ALA A 173 -5.01 -11.82 2.08
N VAL A 174 -5.57 -12.98 2.35
CA VAL A 174 -6.07 -13.92 1.38
C VAL A 174 -7.52 -14.14 1.73
N THR A 175 -8.43 -13.67 0.89
CA THR A 175 -9.87 -13.68 1.19
C THR A 175 -10.58 -14.65 0.28
N LYS A 176 -11.34 -15.57 0.87
CA LYS A 176 -12.07 -16.62 0.13
C LYS A 176 -13.25 -16.06 -0.64
N GLU A 177 -14.06 -15.23 0.00
CA GLU A 177 -15.29 -14.66 -0.58
C GLU A 177 -15.03 -13.83 -1.84
N LYS A 178 -14.00 -12.97 -1.81
CA LYS A 178 -13.62 -12.13 -2.95
C LYS A 178 -12.64 -12.82 -3.90
N GLY A 179 -11.98 -13.89 -3.46
CA GLY A 179 -10.90 -14.54 -4.20
C GLY A 179 -9.75 -13.58 -4.47
N VAL A 180 -9.30 -12.87 -3.44
CA VAL A 180 -8.28 -11.82 -3.56
C VAL A 180 -7.10 -12.10 -2.65
N PHE A 181 -5.90 -12.03 -3.23
CA PHE A 181 -4.65 -11.85 -2.51
C PHE A 181 -4.34 -10.35 -2.42
N TYR A 182 -4.29 -9.82 -1.20
CA TYR A 182 -4.11 -8.41 -0.89
C TYR A 182 -2.79 -8.16 -0.20
N LEU A 183 -2.09 -7.09 -0.62
CA LEU A 183 -0.89 -6.58 0.04
C LEU A 183 -1.04 -5.09 0.33
N GLU A 184 -0.61 -4.67 1.51
CA GLU A 184 -0.47 -3.28 1.89
C GLU A 184 0.93 -2.99 2.42
N LEU A 185 1.60 -2.04 1.79
CA LEU A 185 2.98 -1.64 2.10
C LEU A 185 3.01 -0.13 2.38
N PRO A 186 3.47 0.31 3.56
CA PRO A 186 3.94 1.68 3.75
C PRO A 186 5.21 1.87 2.90
N LEU A 187 5.14 2.75 1.92
CA LEU A 187 6.13 2.84 0.85
C LEU A 187 6.75 4.23 0.80
N PRO A 188 7.74 4.52 1.67
CA PRO A 188 8.47 5.78 1.55
C PRO A 188 9.13 5.87 0.16
N PRO A 189 9.38 7.09 -0.36
CA PRO A 189 9.98 7.27 -1.69
C PRO A 189 11.29 6.50 -1.92
N SER A 190 12.05 6.19 -0.87
CA SER A 190 13.30 5.44 -0.93
C SER A 190 13.12 3.93 -1.17
N HIS A 191 11.90 3.39 -1.03
CA HIS A 191 11.60 1.97 -1.16
C HIS A 191 10.71 1.66 -2.36
N LEU A 192 10.52 2.61 -3.28
CA LEU A 192 9.57 2.49 -4.39
C LEU A 192 9.83 1.24 -5.25
N GLU A 193 11.09 1.03 -5.61
CA GLU A 193 11.58 -0.08 -6.43
C GLU A 193 11.40 -1.42 -5.71
N LYS A 194 11.72 -1.46 -4.40
CA LYS A 194 11.51 -2.67 -3.59
C LYS A 194 10.02 -3.03 -3.50
N GLY A 195 9.16 -2.04 -3.33
CA GLY A 195 7.71 -2.26 -3.31
C GLY A 195 7.19 -2.79 -4.64
N ALA A 196 7.57 -2.17 -5.75
CA ALA A 196 7.18 -2.63 -7.08
C ALA A 196 7.71 -4.04 -7.40
N SER A 197 8.96 -4.34 -7.05
CA SER A 197 9.55 -5.67 -7.24
C SER A 197 8.85 -6.75 -6.41
N LEU A 198 8.44 -6.44 -5.17
CA LEU A 198 7.61 -7.36 -4.38
C LEU A 198 6.26 -7.66 -5.08
N LEU A 199 5.60 -6.65 -5.66
CA LEU A 199 4.37 -6.86 -6.42
C LEU A 199 4.61 -7.69 -7.70
N GLY A 200 5.71 -7.43 -8.42
CA GLY A 200 6.14 -8.24 -9.56
C GLY A 200 6.43 -9.70 -9.18
N ARG A 201 7.03 -9.93 -8.01
CA ARG A 201 7.29 -11.29 -7.50
C ARG A 201 6.00 -12.09 -7.33
N VAL A 202 4.91 -11.47 -6.88
CA VAL A 202 3.59 -12.13 -6.78
C VAL A 202 3.14 -12.65 -8.15
N VAL A 203 3.39 -11.89 -9.21
CA VAL A 203 3.08 -12.30 -10.59
C VAL A 203 4.04 -13.39 -11.06
N HIS A 204 5.35 -13.16 -11.01
CA HIS A 204 6.35 -14.08 -11.54
C HIS A 204 6.41 -15.42 -10.80
N LYS A 205 6.13 -15.42 -9.49
CA LYS A 205 6.08 -16.62 -8.66
C LYS A 205 4.66 -17.09 -8.34
N ARG A 206 3.67 -16.71 -9.16
CA ARG A 206 2.27 -17.14 -9.02
C ARG A 206 2.11 -18.65 -8.80
N PRO A 207 2.77 -19.56 -9.55
CA PRO A 207 2.61 -21.00 -9.32
C PRO A 207 3.06 -21.47 -7.93
N ALA A 208 4.03 -20.77 -7.32
CA ALA A 208 4.45 -21.05 -5.95
C ALA A 208 3.43 -20.50 -4.95
N LEU A 209 2.85 -19.32 -5.22
CA LEU A 209 1.79 -18.73 -4.41
C LEU A 209 0.52 -19.60 -4.41
N GLU A 210 0.07 -20.06 -5.57
CA GLU A 210 -1.13 -20.92 -5.71
C GLU A 210 -1.00 -22.28 -5.03
N LYS A 211 0.23 -22.77 -4.81
CA LYS A 211 0.46 -23.97 -3.99
C LYS A 211 0.33 -23.72 -2.48
N VAL A 212 0.30 -22.45 -2.08
CA VAL A 212 0.25 -22.03 -0.68
C VAL A 212 -1.17 -21.69 -0.24
N ILE A 213 -1.98 -21.08 -1.11
CA ILE A 213 -3.32 -20.54 -0.78
C ILE A 213 -4.46 -21.40 -1.33
#